data_AF-A0AA90SXU9-F1
#
_entry.id   AF-A0AA90SXU9-F1
#
_cell.length_a   1.000
_cell.length_b   1.000
_cell.length_c   1.000
_cell.angle_alpha   90.00
_cell.angle_beta   90.00
_cell.angle_gamma   90.00
#
_symmetry.space_group_name_H-M   'P 1'
#
loop_
_entity.id
_entity.type
_entity.pdbx_description
1 polymer ?
#
loop_
_entity_poly.entity_id
_entity_poly.type
_entity_poly.pdbx_seq_one_letter_code
_entity_poly.pdbx_strand_id
1 'polypeptide(L)'
;METQGDYQPNSSILSCFDGGCCKLGSPAVQYKWCGSGCGSGTPVNALDTCCRTHDYCYRNFKAMKDRCACDRTLISCAKSTSIGSRYDIIITFEAKLLRCIFA
;
A
#
# COMPACT_ATOMS: atom_id res chain seq x y z
N MET A 1 13.49 30.77 -14.20
CA MET A 1 14.27 29.52 -14.05
C MET A 1 14.01 29.04 -12.64
N GLU A 2 12.90 28.33 -12.48
CA GLU A 2 12.43 27.89 -11.18
C GLU A 2 13.21 26.65 -10.75
N THR A 3 13.79 26.81 -9.58
CA THR A 3 14.65 25.88 -8.87
C THR A 3 13.89 24.61 -8.53
N GLN A 4 14.60 23.49 -8.71
CA GLN A 4 14.40 22.19 -8.08
C GLN A 4 13.45 22.24 -6.87
N GLY A 5 12.19 21.89 -7.08
CA GLY A 5 11.22 21.63 -6.02
C GLY A 5 11.33 20.17 -5.62
N ASP A 6 12.31 19.87 -4.77
CA ASP A 6 12.30 18.78 -3.80
C ASP A 6 11.69 17.44 -4.25
N TYR A 7 12.45 16.66 -5.03
CA TYR A 7 12.37 15.21 -4.90
C TYR A 7 12.95 14.84 -3.52
N GLN A 8 12.07 14.82 -2.51
CA GLN A 8 12.36 14.33 -1.16
C GLN A 8 12.02 12.82 -1.11
N PRO A 9 12.99 11.90 -1.19
CA PRO A 9 12.74 10.51 -0.84
C PRO A 9 12.74 10.36 0.69
N ASN A 10 11.78 10.96 1.41
CA ASN A 10 11.50 10.61 2.80
C ASN A 10 10.15 11.13 3.34
N SER A 11 9.47 10.23 4.06
CA SER A 11 8.46 10.46 5.12
C SER A 11 6.96 10.37 4.79
N SER A 12 6.46 10.82 3.64
CA SER A 12 4.99 10.87 3.43
C SER A 12 4.34 9.60 2.86
N ILE A 13 5.07 8.78 2.11
CA ILE A 13 4.59 7.46 1.65
C ILE A 13 4.59 6.43 2.79
N LEU A 14 5.49 6.61 3.76
CA LEU A 14 5.67 5.70 4.90
C LEU A 14 4.68 5.97 6.04
N SER A 15 4.26 7.23 6.24
CA SER A 15 3.48 7.61 7.42
C SER A 15 2.07 7.00 7.48
N CYS A 16 1.39 6.75 6.36
CA CYS A 16 0.06 6.13 6.41
C CYS A 16 0.11 4.64 6.79
N PHE A 17 1.23 3.95 6.59
CA PHE A 17 1.39 2.57 7.05
C PHE A 17 1.72 2.48 8.54
N ASP A 18 2.15 3.59 9.16
CA ASP A 18 2.40 3.70 10.60
C ASP A 18 1.19 4.26 11.37
N GLY A 19 0.19 4.82 10.68
CA GLY A 19 -1.08 5.21 11.31
C GLY A 19 -1.95 6.11 10.43
N GLY A 20 -3.03 5.56 9.87
CA GLY A 20 -4.07 6.28 9.14
C GLY A 20 -4.23 5.85 7.68
N CYS A 21 -5.30 6.30 7.05
CA CYS A 21 -5.58 5.97 5.66
C CYS A 21 -4.79 6.85 4.69
N CYS A 22 -4.17 6.20 3.71
CA CYS A 22 -3.30 6.85 2.75
C CYS A 22 -4.07 7.88 1.91
N LYS A 23 -3.44 9.02 1.66
CA LYS A 23 -3.86 10.00 0.65
C LYS A 23 -2.86 9.94 -0.49
N LEU A 24 -3.28 9.43 -1.63
CA LEU A 24 -2.38 9.14 -2.75
C LEU A 24 -2.84 9.79 -4.06
N GLY A 25 -1.90 10.05 -4.96
CA GLY A 25 -2.15 10.67 -6.27
C GLY A 25 -2.12 12.20 -6.26
N SER A 26 -2.28 12.78 -7.45
CA SER A 26 -2.42 14.24 -7.66
C SER A 26 -3.55 14.49 -8.68
N PRO A 27 -4.69 15.11 -8.27
CA PRO A 27 -5.01 15.56 -6.92
C PRO A 27 -5.08 14.40 -5.91
N ALA A 28 -4.80 14.69 -4.64
CA ALA A 28 -4.76 13.67 -3.60
C ALA A 28 -6.15 13.07 -3.35
N VAL A 29 -6.26 11.75 -3.44
CA VAL A 29 -7.48 10.98 -3.14
C VAL A 29 -7.31 10.28 -1.81
N GLN A 30 -8.31 10.37 -0.93
CA GLN A 30 -8.35 9.64 0.34
C GLN A 30 -8.75 8.18 0.10
N TYR A 31 -7.85 7.25 0.37
CA TYR A 31 -8.13 5.82 0.30
C TYR A 31 -8.88 5.36 1.56
N LYS A 32 -9.64 4.27 1.46
CA LYS A 32 -10.41 3.71 2.58
C LYS A 32 -9.89 2.36 3.08
N TRP A 33 -9.03 1.71 2.29
CA TRP A 33 -8.46 0.41 2.58
C TRP A 33 -6.93 0.47 2.63
N CYS A 34 -6.27 1.25 1.76
CA CYS A 34 -4.81 1.41 1.88
C CYS A 34 -4.44 2.26 3.12
N GLY A 35 -3.69 1.66 4.04
CA GLY A 35 -3.14 2.33 5.24
C GLY A 35 -3.47 1.58 6.54
N SER A 36 -2.72 1.86 7.59
CA SER A 36 -2.97 1.25 8.91
C SER A 36 -4.18 1.91 9.57
N GLY A 37 -5.06 1.12 10.19
CA GLY A 37 -6.30 1.65 10.78
C GLY A 37 -7.45 1.88 9.77
N CYS A 38 -7.28 1.36 8.55
CA CYS A 38 -8.29 1.41 7.49
C CYS A 38 -9.01 0.08 7.34
N GLY A 39 -9.89 0.00 6.35
CA GLY A 39 -10.46 -1.27 5.90
C GLY A 39 -11.97 -1.37 6.07
N SER A 40 -12.69 -0.32 5.66
CA SER A 40 -14.16 -0.29 5.61
C SER A 40 -14.68 0.60 4.48
N GLY A 41 -15.95 0.40 4.11
CA GLY A 41 -16.62 1.16 3.04
C GLY A 41 -16.23 0.74 1.61
N THR A 42 -16.77 1.44 0.61
CA THR A 42 -16.51 1.13 -0.80
C THR A 42 -15.13 1.62 -1.25
N PRO A 43 -14.27 0.74 -1.82
CA PRO A 43 -12.98 1.15 -2.36
C PRO A 43 -13.09 2.31 -3.35
N VAL A 44 -12.14 3.24 -3.31
CA VAL A 44 -12.20 4.45 -4.15
C VAL A 44 -11.75 4.23 -5.58
N ASN A 45 -10.92 3.21 -5.83
CA ASN A 45 -10.46 2.82 -7.16
C ASN A 45 -9.92 1.37 -7.15
N ALA A 46 -9.36 0.93 -8.28
CA ALA A 46 -8.78 -0.41 -8.42
C ALA A 46 -7.62 -0.69 -7.45
N LEU A 47 -6.79 0.31 -7.14
CA LEU A 47 -5.67 0.13 -6.20
C LEU A 47 -6.17 -0.01 -4.76
N ASP A 48 -7.18 0.76 -4.36
CA ASP A 48 -7.82 0.62 -3.05
C ASP A 48 -8.55 -0.73 -2.92
N THR A 49 -9.02 -1.30 -4.04
CA THR A 49 -9.57 -2.67 -4.09
C THR A 49 -8.50 -3.74 -3.83
N CYS A 50 -7.28 -3.53 -4.31
CA CYS A 50 -6.15 -4.40 -3.97
C CYS A 50 -5.87 -4.36 -2.46
N CYS A 51 -5.86 -3.17 -1.85
CA CYS A 51 -5.69 -3.03 -0.41
C CYS A 51 -6.83 -3.69 0.38
N ARG A 52 -8.09 -3.59 -0.10
CA ARG A 52 -9.21 -4.33 0.50
C ARG A 52 -8.99 -5.83 0.54
N THR A 53 -8.52 -6.39 -0.57
CA THR A 53 -8.24 -7.81 -0.69
C THR A 53 -7.10 -8.22 0.25
N HIS A 54 -6.07 -7.38 0.35
CA HIS A 54 -4.98 -7.56 1.29
C HIS A 54 -5.46 -7.55 2.74
N ASP A 55 -6.28 -6.58 3.14
CA ASP A 55 -6.84 -6.47 4.49
C ASP A 55 -7.63 -7.72 4.88
N TYR A 56 -8.47 -8.25 3.99
CA TYR A 56 -9.18 -9.49 4.24
C TYR A 56 -8.24 -10.69 4.39
N CYS A 57 -7.22 -10.79 3.53
CA CYS A 57 -6.20 -11.83 3.65
C CYS A 57 -5.47 -11.74 5.01
N TYR A 58 -5.05 -10.54 5.40
CA TYR A 58 -4.32 -10.30 6.66
C TYR A 58 -5.18 -10.54 7.91
N ARG A 59 -6.50 -10.33 7.81
CA ARG A 59 -7.47 -10.67 8.86
C ARG A 59 -7.62 -12.17 9.03
N ASN A 60 -7.65 -12.93 7.94
CA ASN A 60 -7.84 -14.38 7.95
C ASN A 60 -6.57 -15.15 8.33
N PHE A 61 -5.38 -14.63 7.98
CA PHE A 61 -4.11 -15.34 8.19
C PHE A 61 -3.23 -14.68 9.27
N LYS A 62 -2.72 -15.50 10.19
CA LYS A 62 -1.91 -15.05 11.33
C LYS A 62 -0.44 -15.48 11.26
N ALA A 63 -0.15 -16.61 10.62
CA ALA A 63 1.23 -17.07 10.47
C ALA A 63 2.00 -16.13 9.53
N MET A 64 3.29 -15.93 9.81
CA MET A 64 4.14 -15.02 9.06
C MET A 64 4.19 -15.40 7.57
N LYS A 65 4.40 -16.68 7.26
CA LYS A 65 4.43 -17.20 5.89
C LYS A 65 3.19 -16.82 5.07
N ASP A 66 2.00 -16.88 5.68
CA ASP A 66 0.73 -16.63 5.02
C ASP A 66 0.51 -15.12 4.83
N ARG A 67 0.92 -14.30 5.81
CA ARG A 67 0.92 -12.84 5.70
C ARG A 67 1.87 -12.35 4.61
N CYS A 68 3.02 -13.01 4.45
CA CYS A 68 3.93 -12.78 3.34
C CYS A 68 3.30 -13.15 2.00
N ALA A 69 2.45 -14.18 1.93
CA ALA A 69 1.67 -14.48 0.73
C ALA A 69 0.62 -13.41 0.45
N CYS A 70 -0.04 -12.85 1.48
CA CYS A 70 -0.92 -11.69 1.34
C CYS A 70 -0.17 -10.49 0.75
N ASP A 71 1.01 -10.16 1.27
CA ASP A 71 1.84 -9.05 0.80
C ASP A 71 2.26 -9.23 -0.68
N ARG A 72 2.66 -10.46 -1.08
CA ARG A 72 2.95 -10.77 -2.50
C ARG A 72 1.72 -10.61 -3.40
N THR A 73 0.55 -11.03 -2.91
CA THR A 73 -0.72 -10.90 -3.64
C THR A 73 -1.08 -9.43 -3.84
N LEU A 74 -0.87 -8.58 -2.82
CA LEU A 74 -1.07 -7.13 -2.93
C LEU A 74 -0.17 -6.53 -4.00
N ILE A 75 1.13 -6.85 -3.99
CA ILE A 75 2.08 -6.35 -5.00
C ILE A 75 1.65 -6.75 -6.41
N SER A 76 1.26 -8.02 -6.61
CA SER A 76 0.78 -8.52 -7.90
C SER A 76 -0.47 -7.77 -8.37
N CYS A 77 -1.45 -7.59 -7.47
CA CYS A 77 -2.66 -6.82 -7.76
C CYS A 77 -2.33 -5.38 -8.13
N ALA A 78 -1.50 -4.69 -7.32
CA ALA A 78 -1.10 -3.30 -7.57
C ALA A 78 -0.42 -3.13 -8.94
N LYS A 79 0.46 -4.07 -9.32
CA LYS A 79 1.13 -4.10 -10.64
C LYS A 79 0.15 -4.19 -11.82
N SER A 80 -1.02 -4.80 -11.62
CA SER A 80 -2.06 -4.93 -12.66
C SER A 80 -2.95 -3.68 -12.81
N THR A 81 -2.88 -2.73 -11.88
CA THR A 81 -3.68 -1.49 -11.96
C THR A 81 -3.01 -0.44 -12.85
N SER A 82 -3.79 0.47 -13.42
CA SER A 82 -3.30 1.65 -14.18
C SER A 82 -3.14 2.92 -13.32
N ILE A 83 -3.17 2.78 -11.98
CA ILE A 83 -3.06 3.90 -11.04
C ILE A 83 -1.59 4.30 -10.84
N GLY A 84 -1.26 5.59 -10.89
CA GLY A 84 0.11 6.09 -10.73
C GLY A 84 0.69 5.84 -9.34
N SER A 85 -0.11 6.03 -8.28
CA SER A 85 0.31 5.80 -6.90
C SER A 85 0.47 4.32 -6.52
N ARG A 86 0.34 3.38 -7.47
CA ARG A 86 0.63 1.95 -7.22
C ARG A 86 2.09 1.71 -6.85
N TYR A 87 3.01 2.55 -7.35
CA TYR A 87 4.44 2.38 -7.11
C TYR A 87 4.80 2.53 -5.63
N ASP A 88 4.12 3.43 -4.92
CA ASP A 88 4.28 3.63 -3.47
C ASP A 88 3.95 2.35 -2.69
N ILE A 89 2.86 1.68 -3.08
CA ILE A 89 2.44 0.39 -2.50
C ILE A 89 3.46 -0.70 -2.84
N ILE A 90 3.86 -0.81 -4.11
CA ILE A 90 4.77 -1.87 -4.58
C ILE A 90 6.11 -1.77 -3.83
N ILE A 91 6.74 -0.60 -3.81
CA ILE A 91 8.05 -0.39 -3.17
C ILE A 91 7.97 -0.69 -1.67
N THR A 92 6.92 -0.19 -1.00
CA THR A 92 6.74 -0.39 0.46
C THR A 92 6.59 -1.88 0.81
N PHE A 93 5.77 -2.60 0.06
CA PHE A 93 5.52 -4.01 0.34
C PHE A 93 6.65 -4.93 -0.13
N GLU A 94 7.38 -4.57 -1.20
CA GLU A 94 8.62 -5.26 -1.58
C GLU A 94 9.68 -5.14 -0.47
N ALA A 95 9.84 -3.96 0.15
CA ALA A 95 10.71 -3.80 1.31
C ALA A 95 10.21 -4.60 2.53
N LYS A 96 8.89 -4.64 2.77
CA LYS A 96 8.30 -5.45 3.85
C LYS A 96 8.57 -6.94 3.68
N LEU A 97 8.57 -7.45 2.44
CA LEU A 97 8.87 -8.85 2.12
C LEU A 97 10.30 -9.28 2.49
N LEU A 98 11.24 -8.36 2.74
CA LEU A 98 12.56 -8.73 3.26
C LEU A 98 12.47 -9.45 4.60
N ARG A 99 11.43 -9.16 5.40
CA ARG A 99 11.15 -9.86 6.67
C ARG A 99 10.62 -11.28 6.47
N CYS A 100 10.20 -11.63 5.26
CA CYS A 100 9.66 -12.94 4.91
C CYS A 100 10.71 -13.97 4.52
N ILE A 101 11.97 -13.55 4.31
CA ILE A 101 13.07 -14.44 3.93
C ILE A 101 13.47 -15.34 5.11
N PHE A 102 13.25 -14.87 6.33
CA PHE A 102 13.60 -15.55 7.58
C PHE A 102 12.37 -16.13 8.30
N ALA A 103 11.25 -16.28 7.59
CA ALA A 103 9.93 -16.64 8.14
C ALA A 103 9.49 -18.06 7.81
#